data_AF-A0AAU9UZF4-F1
#
_entry.id   AF-A0AAU9UZF4-F1
#
_cell.length_a   1.000
_cell.length_b   1.000
_cell.length_c   1.000
_cell.angle_alpha   90.00
_cell.angle_beta   90.00
_cell.angle_gamma   90.00
#
_symmetry.space_group_name_H-M   'P 1'
#
loop_
_entity.id
_entity.type
_entity.pdbx_description
1 polymer ?
#
loop_
_entity_poly.entity_id
_entity_poly.type
_entity_poly.pdbx_seq_one_letter_code
_entity_poly.pdbx_strand_id
1 'polypeptide(L)'
;MTVEITKKPIRSKFQRHTSILIWKSYLQRQRRWRILLVETVFAAILFLFAVFIAKPVFLTPLQAVPEAPLTSADILASLNKKNILGYAPNVAPYDSIMNQVAEGLEIEIISASTEDDLNNILYNRSRGTPINNPIIWIIWKPTVQ
;
A
#
# COMPACT_ATOMS: atom_id res chain seq x y z
N MET A 1 2.99 69.63 4.30
CA MET A 1 3.39 68.48 3.46
C MET A 1 4.84 68.15 3.79
N THR A 2 5.09 67.17 4.64
CA THR A 2 6.45 66.75 5.01
C THR A 2 6.83 65.51 4.21
N VAL A 3 7.90 65.62 3.42
CA VAL A 3 8.43 64.55 2.58
C VAL A 3 8.99 63.45 3.48
N GLU A 4 8.35 62.29 3.51
CA GLU A 4 8.91 61.10 4.16
C GLU A 4 10.15 60.65 3.38
N ILE A 5 11.32 60.90 3.96
CA ILE A 5 12.59 60.43 3.43
C ILE A 5 12.66 58.92 3.67
N THR A 6 12.31 58.14 2.65
CA THR A 6 12.47 56.69 2.65
C THR A 6 13.96 56.33 2.75
N LYS A 7 14.43 56.04 3.97
CA LYS A 7 15.79 55.55 4.22
C LYS A 7 15.99 54.22 3.50
N LYS A 8 16.78 54.20 2.43
CA LYS A 8 17.19 52.96 1.75
C LYS A 8 17.90 52.05 2.76
N PRO A 9 17.55 50.75 2.83
CA PRO A 9 18.17 49.84 3.79
C PRO A 9 19.67 49.70 3.51
N ILE A 10 20.48 49.96 4.53
CA ILE A 10 21.94 49.85 4.46
C ILE A 10 22.30 48.35 4.45
N ARG A 11 22.35 47.75 3.25
CA ARG A 11 22.80 46.35 3.09
C ARG A 11 24.27 46.23 3.47
N SER A 12 24.58 45.32 4.39
CA SER A 12 25.96 45.07 4.84
C SER A 12 26.83 44.61 3.67
N LYS A 13 28.14 44.90 3.71
CA LYS A 13 29.08 44.47 2.66
C LYS A 13 29.00 42.95 2.42
N PHE A 14 28.84 42.17 3.50
CA PHE A 14 28.64 40.73 3.43
C PHE A 14 27.39 40.32 2.65
N GLN A 15 26.23 40.93 2.92
CA GLN A 15 24.99 40.67 2.18
C GLN A 15 25.11 40.97 0.68
N ARG A 16 25.89 41.99 0.31
CA ARG A 16 26.17 42.30 -1.10
C ARG A 16 27.02 41.20 -1.74
N HIS A 17 28.11 40.79 -1.09
CA HIS A 17 28.96 39.72 -1.60
C HIS A 17 28.21 38.39 -1.73
N THR A 18 27.40 38.00 -0.74
CA THR A 18 26.59 36.77 -0.83
C THR A 18 25.56 36.84 -1.95
N SER A 19 24.86 37.98 -2.11
CA SER A 19 23.91 38.15 -3.22
C SER A 19 24.56 38.03 -4.59
N ILE A 20 25.79 38.53 -4.74
CA ILE A 20 26.56 38.42 -5.99
C ILE A 20 27.00 36.97 -6.23
N LEU A 21 27.42 36.25 -5.18
CA LEU A 21 27.80 34.84 -5.31
C LEU A 21 26.59 33.97 -5.67
N ILE A 22 25.44 34.20 -5.04
CA ILE A 22 24.17 33.53 -5.36
C ILE A 22 23.79 33.84 -6.81
N TRP A 23 23.89 35.10 -7.24
CA TRP A 23 23.60 35.49 -8.62
C TRP A 23 24.53 34.82 -9.64
N LYS A 24 25.83 34.75 -9.34
CA LYS A 24 26.81 34.03 -10.18
C LYS A 24 26.50 32.54 -10.26
N SER A 25 26.19 31.91 -9.13
CA SER A 25 25.77 30.52 -9.06
C SER A 25 24.49 30.29 -9.87
N TYR A 26 23.51 31.18 -9.75
CA TYR A 26 22.26 31.15 -10.50
C TYR A 26 22.50 31.25 -12.01
N LEU A 27 23.31 32.20 -12.48
CA LEU A 27 23.62 32.34 -13.91
C LEU A 27 24.37 31.13 -14.49
N GLN A 28 25.30 30.56 -13.73
CA GLN A 28 25.96 29.31 -14.11
C GLN A 28 24.96 28.15 -14.23
N ARG A 29 24.00 28.10 -13.30
CA ARG A 29 22.94 27.11 -13.24
C ARG A 29 21.93 27.28 -14.38
N GLN A 30 21.60 28.52 -14.75
CA GLN A 30 20.75 28.87 -15.89
C GLN A 30 21.40 28.47 -17.22
N ARG A 31 22.72 28.68 -17.39
CA ARG A 31 23.42 28.27 -18.61
C ARG A 31 23.48 26.75 -18.79
N ARG A 32 23.44 26.00 -17.67
CA ARG A 32 23.44 24.53 -17.64
C ARG A 32 22.06 23.95 -17.32
N TRP A 33 20.98 24.70 -17.55
CA TRP A 33 19.61 24.29 -17.19
C TRP A 33 19.23 22.92 -17.74
N ARG A 34 19.70 22.58 -18.95
CA ARG A 34 19.43 21.27 -19.58
C ARG A 34 19.92 20.10 -18.73
N ILE A 35 21.10 20.23 -18.10
CA ILE A 35 21.68 19.18 -17.25
C ILE A 35 20.86 19.02 -15.97
N LEU A 36 20.41 20.13 -15.38
CA LEU A 36 19.56 20.10 -14.19
C LEU A 36 18.20 19.47 -14.47
N LEU A 37 17.62 19.77 -15.65
CA LEU A 37 16.39 19.10 -16.07
C LEU A 37 16.59 17.58 -16.13
N VAL A 38 17.68 17.13 -16.76
CA VAL A 38 18.01 15.70 -16.83
C VAL A 38 18.19 15.10 -15.42
N GLU A 39 18.89 15.77 -14.52
CA GLU A 39 19.10 15.33 -13.14
C GLU A 39 17.77 15.22 -12.36
N THR A 40 16.90 16.23 -12.49
CA THR A 40 15.57 16.20 -11.83
C THR A 40 14.65 15.12 -12.39
N VAL A 41 14.65 14.91 -13.71
CA VAL A 41 13.88 13.85 -14.36
C VAL A 41 14.42 12.48 -13.94
N PHE A 42 15.74 12.30 -13.89
CA PHE A 42 16.36 11.07 -13.42
C PHE A 42 15.99 10.76 -11.96
N ALA A 43 16.03 11.75 -11.08
CA ALA A 43 15.60 11.59 -9.68
C ALA A 43 14.11 11.22 -9.57
N ALA A 44 13.24 11.84 -10.36
CA ALA A 44 11.81 11.52 -10.38
C ALA A 44 11.56 10.08 -10.86
N ILE A 45 12.27 9.63 -11.89
CA ILE A 45 12.20 8.26 -12.40
C ILE A 45 12.62 7.26 -11.32
N LEU A 46 13.75 7.49 -10.65
CA LEU A 46 14.21 6.63 -9.55
C LEU A 46 13.22 6.58 -8.40
N PHE A 47 12.61 7.72 -8.06
CA PHE A 47 11.58 7.78 -7.02
C PHE A 47 10.35 6.95 -7.38
N LEU A 48 9.87 7.04 -8.62
CA LEU A 48 8.75 6.22 -9.08
C LEU A 48 9.09 4.73 -9.05
N PHE A 49 10.28 4.35 -9.55
CA PHE A 49 10.74 2.96 -9.45
C PHE A 49 10.81 2.49 -7.99
N ALA A 50 11.31 3.31 -7.07
CA ALA A 50 11.34 2.98 -5.65
C ALA A 50 9.92 2.74 -5.09
N VAL A 51 8.94 3.58 -5.43
CA VAL A 51 7.54 3.41 -5.01
C VAL A 51 6.92 2.13 -5.60
N PHE A 52 7.20 1.81 -6.87
CA PHE A 52 6.71 0.59 -7.51
C PHE A 52 7.32 -0.68 -6.92
N ILE A 53 8.64 -0.67 -6.63
CA ILE A 53 9.34 -1.79 -6.00
C ILE A 53 8.87 -1.96 -4.55
N ALA A 54 8.68 -0.86 -3.85
CA ALA A 54 8.19 -0.83 -2.47
C ALA A 54 6.68 -1.10 -2.39
N LYS A 55 6.14 -2.01 -3.24
CA LYS A 55 4.75 -2.52 -3.26
C LYS A 55 4.10 -2.19 -1.92
N PRO A 56 3.07 -1.32 -1.86
CA PRO A 56 2.57 -0.81 -0.59
C PRO A 56 2.25 -2.01 0.28
N VAL A 57 3.14 -2.30 1.23
CA VAL A 57 2.92 -3.33 2.22
C VAL A 57 1.82 -2.71 3.04
N PHE A 58 0.59 -3.17 2.82
CA PHE A 58 -0.43 -3.05 3.83
C PHE A 58 0.21 -3.72 5.04
N LEU A 59 0.81 -2.91 5.90
CA LEU A 59 1.00 -3.23 7.29
C LEU A 59 -0.43 -3.40 7.77
N THR A 60 -0.98 -4.60 7.58
CA THR A 60 -2.03 -5.09 8.45
C THR A 60 -1.50 -4.76 9.84
N PRO A 61 -2.19 -3.90 10.61
CA PRO A 61 -1.70 -3.57 11.93
C PRO A 61 -1.44 -4.91 12.60
N LEU A 62 -0.18 -5.16 12.98
CA LEU A 62 0.14 -6.26 13.86
C LEU A 62 -0.73 -6.00 15.08
N GLN A 63 -1.88 -6.69 15.13
CA GLN A 63 -2.78 -6.62 16.27
C GLN A 63 -1.93 -7.13 17.43
N ALA A 64 -1.43 -6.19 18.24
CA ALA A 64 -0.54 -6.48 19.35
C ALA A 64 -1.22 -7.30 20.45
N VAL A 65 -2.52 -7.55 20.31
CA VAL A 65 -3.33 -8.38 21.17
C VAL A 65 -3.90 -9.50 20.31
N PRO A 66 -3.57 -10.77 20.56
CA PRO A 66 -4.27 -11.88 19.93
C PRO A 66 -5.74 -11.78 20.34
N GLU A 67 -6.63 -11.65 19.35
CA GLU A 67 -8.07 -11.80 19.60
C GLU A 67 -8.33 -13.18 20.22
N ALA A 68 -9.31 -13.24 21.12
CA ALA A 68 -9.68 -14.49 21.77
C ALA A 68 -10.01 -15.54 20.70
N PRO A 69 -9.73 -16.84 20.94
CA PRO A 69 -10.04 -17.88 19.97
C PRO A 69 -11.53 -17.80 19.60
N LEU A 70 -11.80 -17.70 18.29
CA LEU A 70 -13.15 -17.66 17.75
C LEU A 70 -13.97 -18.80 18.36
N THR A 71 -15.03 -18.45 19.09
CA THR A 71 -15.94 -19.45 19.63
C THR A 71 -16.82 -19.99 18.50
N SER A 72 -17.31 -21.23 18.62
CA SER A 72 -18.22 -21.81 17.62
C SER A 72 -19.47 -20.96 17.39
N ALA A 73 -19.93 -20.24 18.41
CA ALA A 73 -21.02 -19.28 18.32
C ALA A 73 -20.67 -18.04 17.49
N ASP A 74 -19.44 -17.52 17.59
CA ASP A 74 -18.97 -16.39 16.78
C ASP A 74 -18.79 -16.78 15.32
N ILE A 75 -18.38 -18.02 15.05
CA ILE A 75 -18.30 -18.58 13.69
C ILE A 75 -19.70 -18.65 13.07
N LEU A 76 -20.69 -19.16 13.80
CA LEU A 76 -22.09 -19.23 13.37
C LEU A 76 -22.73 -17.84 13.19
N ALA A 77 -22.44 -16.89 14.08
CA ALA A 77 -22.92 -15.51 13.95
C ALA A 77 -22.26 -14.77 12.78
N SER A 78 -20.99 -15.08 12.48
CA SER A 78 -20.27 -14.56 11.31
C SER A 78 -20.82 -15.15 10.01
N LEU A 79 -21.16 -16.44 9.99
CA LEU A 79 -21.80 -17.12 8.84
C LEU A 79 -23.13 -16.48 8.41
N ASN A 80 -23.82 -15.79 9.32
CA ASN A 80 -25.06 -15.06 9.02
C ASN A 80 -24.83 -13.67 8.38
N LYS A 81 -23.56 -13.22 8.29
CA LYS A 81 -23.15 -12.09 7.44
C LYS A 81 -22.68 -12.64 6.09
N LYS A 82 -22.71 -11.80 5.06
CA LYS A 82 -22.25 -12.14 3.70
C LYS A 82 -20.73 -12.39 3.69
N ASN A 83 -20.27 -13.49 4.29
CA ASN A 83 -18.86 -13.79 4.47
C ASN A 83 -18.25 -14.36 3.19
N ILE A 84 -16.98 -14.06 2.97
CA ILE A 84 -16.21 -14.68 1.90
C ILE A 84 -15.39 -15.79 2.53
N LEU A 85 -15.76 -17.03 2.22
CA LEU A 85 -15.03 -18.21 2.67
C LEU A 85 -14.27 -18.80 1.50
N GLY A 86 -13.03 -19.22 1.72
CA GLY A 86 -12.29 -19.93 0.70
C GLY A 86 -11.22 -20.84 1.26
N TYR A 87 -10.74 -21.73 0.41
CA TYR A 87 -9.86 -22.80 0.81
C TYR A 87 -8.78 -23.13 -0.22
N ALA A 88 -7.66 -23.62 0.30
CA ALA A 88 -6.56 -24.15 -0.48
C ALA A 88 -5.88 -25.32 0.28
N PRO A 89 -5.41 -26.36 -0.42
CA PRO A 89 -5.43 -26.56 -1.87
C PRO A 89 -6.76 -27.15 -2.38
N ASN A 90 -7.12 -26.81 -3.63
CA ASN A 90 -8.28 -27.35 -4.34
C ASN A 90 -8.08 -28.78 -4.88
N VAL A 91 -7.58 -29.68 -4.04
CA VAL A 91 -7.32 -31.08 -4.39
C VAL A 91 -8.01 -32.01 -3.40
N ALA A 92 -8.29 -33.24 -3.84
CA ALA A 92 -8.79 -34.28 -2.96
C ALA A 92 -7.78 -34.58 -1.82
N PRO A 93 -8.26 -34.81 -0.58
CA PRO A 93 -9.67 -34.95 -0.16
C PRO A 93 -10.36 -33.62 0.26
N TYR A 94 -9.64 -32.51 0.23
CA TYR A 94 -10.10 -31.24 0.80
C TYR A 94 -11.27 -30.63 0.02
N ASP A 95 -11.30 -30.81 -1.29
CA ASP A 95 -12.42 -30.41 -2.14
C ASP A 95 -13.74 -31.05 -1.72
N SER A 96 -13.75 -32.35 -1.42
CA SER A 96 -14.95 -33.09 -1.03
C SER A 96 -15.50 -32.63 0.31
N ILE A 97 -14.62 -32.36 1.28
CA ILE A 97 -14.99 -31.81 2.59
C ILE A 97 -15.61 -30.42 2.40
N MET A 98 -14.97 -29.58 1.60
CA MET A 98 -15.45 -28.21 1.39
C MET A 98 -16.73 -28.13 0.58
N ASN A 99 -16.97 -29.06 -0.34
CA ASN A 99 -18.24 -29.16 -1.04
C ASN A 99 -19.38 -29.52 -0.08
N GLN A 100 -19.16 -30.47 0.85
CA GLN A 100 -20.14 -30.80 1.89
C GLN A 100 -20.41 -29.61 2.82
N VAL A 101 -19.36 -28.85 3.16
CA VAL A 101 -19.48 -27.63 3.97
C VAL A 101 -20.23 -26.53 3.20
N ALA A 102 -19.98 -26.38 1.91
CA ALA A 102 -20.68 -25.42 1.05
C ALA A 102 -22.18 -25.72 0.99
N GLU A 103 -22.53 -27.00 0.79
CA GLU A 103 -23.91 -27.48 0.78
C GLU A 103 -24.58 -27.29 2.15
N GLY A 104 -23.91 -27.65 3.24
CA GLY A 104 -24.47 -27.55 4.59
C GLY A 104 -24.66 -26.12 5.10
N LEU A 105 -23.90 -25.16 4.57
CA LEU A 105 -23.94 -23.76 4.98
C LEU A 105 -24.66 -22.86 3.96
N GLU A 106 -25.05 -23.40 2.79
CA GLU A 106 -25.64 -22.64 1.68
C GLU A 106 -24.81 -21.40 1.27
N ILE A 107 -23.48 -21.48 1.39
CA ILE A 107 -22.56 -20.38 1.05
C ILE A 107 -21.76 -20.68 -0.21
N GLU A 108 -21.46 -19.62 -0.98
CA GLU A 108 -20.49 -19.70 -2.08
C GLU A 108 -19.07 -19.74 -1.50
N ILE A 109 -18.38 -20.86 -1.71
CA ILE A 109 -17.00 -21.06 -1.26
C ILE A 109 -16.04 -20.88 -2.43
N ILE A 110 -14.98 -20.09 -2.23
CA ILE A 110 -13.90 -19.89 -3.20
C ILE A 110 -12.86 -21.00 -3.02
N SER A 111 -12.47 -21.66 -4.10
CA SER A 111 -11.39 -22.65 -4.10
C SER A 111 -10.20 -22.15 -4.91
N ALA A 112 -8.99 -22.43 -4.43
CA ALA A 112 -7.78 -22.21 -5.20
C ALA A 112 -6.67 -23.22 -4.85
N SER A 113 -5.63 -23.29 -5.68
CA SER A 113 -4.52 -24.22 -5.47
C SER A 113 -3.57 -23.76 -4.37
N THR A 114 -3.39 -22.45 -4.21
CA THR A 114 -2.50 -21.87 -3.20
C THR A 114 -3.17 -20.70 -2.45
N GLU A 115 -2.58 -20.31 -1.32
CA GLU A 115 -2.98 -19.10 -0.58
C GLU A 115 -2.83 -17.84 -1.43
N ASP A 116 -1.76 -17.74 -2.22
CA ASP A 116 -1.51 -16.60 -3.11
C ASP A 116 -2.61 -16.46 -4.17
N ASP A 117 -3.10 -17.58 -4.70
CA ASP A 117 -4.21 -17.58 -5.67
C ASP A 117 -5.52 -17.10 -5.04
N LEU A 118 -5.81 -17.48 -3.79
CA LEU A 118 -6.97 -16.95 -3.05
C LEU A 118 -6.86 -15.44 -2.87
N ASN A 119 -5.68 -14.94 -2.52
CA ASN A 119 -5.43 -13.51 -2.36
C ASN A 119 -5.56 -12.76 -3.69
N ASN A 120 -5.12 -13.34 -4.81
CA ASN A 120 -5.31 -12.78 -6.14
C ASN A 120 -6.79 -12.71 -6.54
N ILE A 121 -7.57 -13.75 -6.22
CA ILE A 121 -9.03 -13.75 -6.47
C ILE A 121 -9.70 -12.64 -5.69
N LEU A 122 -9.35 -12.45 -4.40
CA LEU A 122 -9.86 -11.34 -3.60
C LEU A 122 -9.46 -9.97 -4.16
N TYR A 123 -8.20 -9.82 -4.53
CA TYR A 123 -7.70 -8.58 -5.10
C TYR A 123 -8.46 -8.19 -6.39
N ASN A 124 -8.68 -9.17 -7.26
CA ASN A 124 -9.47 -8.98 -8.48
C ASN A 124 -10.95 -8.66 -8.19
N ARG A 125 -11.51 -9.22 -7.10
CA ARG A 125 -12.88 -8.95 -6.65
C ARG A 125 -13.03 -7.56 -6.02
N SER A 126 -12.03 -7.11 -5.26
CA SER A 126 -12.04 -5.80 -4.58
C SER A 126 -11.81 -4.65 -5.55
N ARG A 127 -10.99 -4.83 -6.59
CA ARG A 127 -10.55 -3.79 -7.54
C ARG A 127 -10.06 -2.50 -6.85
N GLY A 128 -9.47 -2.64 -5.65
CA GLY A 128 -8.98 -1.52 -4.85
C GLY A 128 -10.04 -0.83 -3.97
N THR A 129 -11.26 -1.36 -3.89
CA THR A 129 -12.25 -0.95 -2.88
C THR A 129 -12.11 -1.78 -1.60
N PRO A 130 -12.29 -1.19 -0.40
CA PRO A 130 -12.19 -1.94 0.85
C PRO A 130 -13.29 -3.01 0.91
N ILE A 131 -12.90 -4.26 1.12
CA ILE A 131 -13.85 -5.34 1.41
C ILE A 131 -14.28 -5.21 2.87
N ASN A 132 -15.55 -4.92 3.11
CA ASN A 132 -16.13 -4.79 4.45
C ASN A 132 -16.63 -6.15 5.01
N ASN A 133 -16.61 -7.18 4.17
CA ASN A 133 -17.04 -8.53 4.51
C ASN A 133 -15.92 -9.28 5.23
N PRO A 134 -16.21 -10.04 6.30
CA PRO A 134 -15.23 -10.91 6.92
C PRO A 134 -14.73 -11.95 5.91
N ILE A 135 -13.41 -12.14 5.87
CA ILE A 135 -12.73 -13.10 5.01
C ILE A 135 -12.17 -14.22 5.88
N ILE A 136 -12.48 -15.47 5.54
CA ILE A 136 -12.00 -16.65 6.27
C ILE A 136 -11.32 -17.59 5.28
N TRP A 137 -10.02 -17.83 5.49
CA TRP A 137 -9.22 -18.75 4.71
C TRP A 137 -8.94 -20.05 5.46
N ILE A 138 -9.29 -21.17 4.84
CA ILE A 138 -8.97 -22.51 5.32
C ILE A 138 -7.80 -23.04 4.51
N ILE A 139 -6.62 -23.05 5.11
CA ILE A 139 -5.37 -23.44 4.44
C ILE A 139 -4.88 -24.74 5.07
N TRP A 140 -4.95 -25.84 4.31
CA TRP A 140 -4.31 -27.08 4.71
C TRP A 140 -2.84 -27.05 4.34
N LYS A 141 -2.00 -26.98 5.37
CA LYS A 141 -0.56 -27.13 5.19
C LYS A 141 -0.25 -28.63 5.15
N PRO A 142 0.37 -29.15 4.08
CA PRO A 142 0.88 -30.51 4.11
C PRO A 142 1.92 -30.61 5.22
N THR A 143 1.73 -31.55 6.13
CA THR A 143 2.78 -31.93 7.08
C THR A 143 3.90 -32.53 6.27
N VAL A 144 5.01 -31.79 6.13
CA VAL A 144 6.23 -32.33 5.54
C VAL A 144 6.66 -33.50 6.43
N GLN A 145 6.58 -34.72 5.88
CA GLN A 145 7.25 -35.89 6.44
C GLN A 145 8.65 -36.00 5.84
#